data_AF-A0A1M7IWA4-F1
#
_entry.id   AF-A0A1M7IWA4-F1
#
_cell.length_a   1.000
_cell.length_b   1.000
_cell.length_c   1.000
_cell.angle_alpha   90.00
_cell.angle_beta   90.00
_cell.angle_gamma   90.00
#
_symmetry.space_group_name_H-M   'P 1'
#
loop_
_entity.id
_entity.type
_entity.pdbx_description
1 polymer ?
#
loop_
_entity_poly.entity_id
_entity_poly.type
_entity_poly.pdbx_seq_one_letter_code
_entity_poly.pdbx_strand_id
1 'polypeptide(L)'
;MEEGQIIRKTLNGLKQRLNSDRTLTVQQEAGAIFELSCSFHNQATIEQLENFQSEHNWILPKDYQVFLLEHNGARIFEDLDLYSLEELITFKDTNLPEGCFCIASFLDSRIVIDSRLYQKGIKDYLFCLDSIAGFENAINLNANFEL
;
A
#
# COMPACT_ATOMS: atom_id res chain seq x y z
N MET A 1 2.95 -8.35 19.21
CA MET A 1 3.04 -6.91 18.86
C MET A 1 1.62 -6.43 18.61
N GLU A 2 1.32 -5.17 18.90
CA GLU A 2 0.04 -4.59 18.52
C GLU A 2 -0.01 -4.43 17.00
N GLU A 3 -1.14 -4.73 16.38
CA GLU A 3 -1.33 -4.62 14.93
C GLU A 3 -1.09 -3.17 14.47
N GLY A 4 -0.28 -3.00 13.43
CA GLY A 4 0.15 -1.70 12.93
C GLY A 4 1.37 -1.11 13.64
N GLN A 5 1.92 -1.78 14.67
CA GLN A 5 3.16 -1.33 15.31
C GLN A 5 4.35 -1.38 14.33
N ILE A 6 4.40 -2.38 13.45
CA ILE A 6 5.48 -2.49 12.45
C ILE A 6 5.35 -1.36 11.44
N ILE A 7 4.14 -1.04 10.98
CA ILE A 7 3.88 0.07 10.04
C ILE A 7 4.48 1.38 10.55
N ARG A 8 4.16 1.76 11.79
CA ARG A 8 4.68 2.99 12.41
C ARG A 8 6.20 2.97 12.53
N LYS A 9 6.79 1.84 12.92
CA LYS A 9 8.25 1.69 13.01
C LYS A 9 8.91 1.82 11.63
N THR A 10 8.34 1.18 10.61
CA THR A 10 8.82 1.22 9.23
C THR A 10 8.76 2.64 8.67
N LEU A 11 7.62 3.32 8.79
CA LEU A 11 7.45 4.70 8.34
C LEU A 11 8.40 5.66 9.06
N ASN A 12 8.52 5.55 10.39
CA ASN A 12 9.41 6.40 11.16
C ASN A 12 10.89 6.14 10.82
N GLY A 13 11.29 4.88 10.69
CA GLY A 13 12.64 4.50 10.29
C GLY A 13 12.99 5.00 8.89
N LEU A 14 12.04 4.92 7.94
CA LEU A 14 12.23 5.47 6.60
C LEU A 14 12.40 6.99 6.66
N LYS A 15 11.49 7.72 7.31
CA LYS A 15 11.56 9.19 7.42
C LYS A 15 12.85 9.69 8.07
N GLN A 16 13.35 8.99 9.09
CA GLN A 16 14.60 9.34 9.76
C GLN A 16 15.84 9.25 8.86
N ARG A 17 15.76 8.47 7.78
CA ARG A 17 16.84 8.33 6.80
C ARG A 17 16.77 9.37 5.68
N LEU A 18 15.65 10.08 5.55
CA LEU A 18 15.48 11.12 4.54
C LEU A 18 16.15 12.41 5.00
N ASN A 19 16.72 13.16 4.06
CA ASN A 19 17.24 14.50 4.29
C ASN A 19 16.11 15.56 4.34
N SER A 20 16.47 16.84 4.43
CA SER A 20 15.52 17.97 4.46
C SER A 20 14.61 18.05 3.24
N ASP A 21 15.08 17.55 2.09
CA ASP A 21 14.36 17.57 0.81
C ASP A 21 13.53 16.29 0.61
N ARG A 22 13.42 15.44 1.65
CA ARG A 22 12.74 14.14 1.63
C ARG A 22 13.35 13.14 0.63
N THR A 23 14.66 13.26 0.38
CA THR A 23 15.40 12.31 -0.46
C THR A 23 16.36 11.45 0.36
N LEU A 24 16.75 10.33 -0.24
CA LEU A 24 17.78 9.42 0.25
C LEU A 24 18.79 9.14 -0.86
N THR A 25 20.06 9.38 -0.58
CA THR A 25 21.16 8.98 -1.45
C THR A 25 21.34 7.46 -1.39
N VAL A 26 21.29 6.80 -2.54
CA VAL A 26 21.56 5.37 -2.67
C VAL A 26 22.65 5.11 -3.71
N GLN A 27 23.45 4.09 -3.46
CA GLN A 27 24.39 3.56 -4.46
C GLN A 27 23.73 2.36 -5.16
N GLN A 28 23.63 2.43 -6.48
CA GLN A 28 23.14 1.36 -7.34
C GLN A 28 24.31 0.64 -8.05
N GLU A 29 23.97 -0.13 -9.08
CA GLU A 29 24.92 -0.89 -9.90
C GLU A 29 26.03 0.00 -10.49
N ALA A 30 27.18 -0.62 -10.76
CA ALA A 30 28.38 0.04 -11.27
C ALA A 30 28.89 1.24 -10.42
N GLY A 31 28.41 1.39 -9.18
CA GLY A 31 28.77 2.50 -8.30
C GLY A 31 28.06 3.81 -8.61
N ALA A 32 27.00 3.78 -9.42
CA ALA A 32 26.18 4.96 -9.69
C ALA A 32 25.46 5.42 -8.41
N ILE A 33 25.39 6.74 -8.22
CA ILE A 33 24.72 7.37 -7.07
C ILE A 33 23.46 8.06 -7.55
N PHE A 34 22.35 7.77 -6.88
CA PHE A 34 21.04 8.36 -7.16
C PHE A 34 20.44 8.95 -5.90
N GLU A 35 19.64 10.00 -6.08
CA GLU A 35 18.74 10.53 -5.08
C GLU A 35 17.36 9.94 -5.32
N LEU A 36 16.79 9.26 -4.33
CA LEU A 36 15.44 8.73 -4.39
C LEU A 36 14.55 9.54 -3.45
N SER A 37 13.42 10.04 -3.94
CA SER A 37 12.48 10.80 -3.13
C SER A 37 11.38 9.91 -2.49
N CYS A 38 10.84 10.37 -1.37
CA CYS A 38 9.62 9.83 -0.78
C CYS A 38 8.64 10.97 -0.51
N SER A 39 7.39 10.81 -0.91
CA SER A 39 6.29 11.69 -0.54
C SER A 39 5.26 10.92 0.27
N PHE A 40 4.70 11.57 1.28
CA PHE A 40 3.68 11.01 2.15
C PHE A 40 2.52 11.96 2.20
N HIS A 41 1.31 11.48 1.93
CA HIS A 41 0.10 12.28 2.02
C HIS A 41 -0.27 12.57 3.48
N ASN A 42 -1.20 13.49 3.67
CA ASN A 42 -1.78 13.75 4.99
C ASN A 42 -2.54 12.51 5.49
N GLN A 43 -2.68 12.42 6.81
CA GLN A 43 -3.44 11.35 7.47
C GLN A 43 -4.89 11.35 7.01
N ALA A 44 -5.47 10.16 6.80
CA ALA A 44 -6.92 10.03 6.76
C ALA A 44 -7.47 10.21 8.18
N THR A 45 -8.67 10.76 8.30
CA THR A 45 -9.42 10.72 9.56
C THR A 45 -10.14 9.38 9.69
N ILE A 46 -10.46 8.99 10.94
CA ILE A 46 -11.29 7.82 11.21
C ILE A 46 -12.64 7.94 10.49
N GLU A 47 -13.25 9.14 10.53
CA GLU A 47 -14.52 9.41 9.84
C GLU A 47 -14.42 9.22 8.31
N GLN A 48 -13.34 9.69 7.67
CA GLN A 48 -13.13 9.47 6.23
C GLN A 48 -13.04 7.99 5.90
N LEU A 49 -12.32 7.23 6.73
CA LEU A 49 -12.13 5.79 6.55
C LEU A 49 -13.42 4.98 6.78
N GLU A 50 -14.21 5.33 7.80
CA GLU A 50 -15.50 4.72 8.09
C GLU A 50 -16.52 5.02 6.98
N ASN A 51 -16.60 6.29 6.54
CA ASN A 51 -17.47 6.70 5.44
C ASN A 51 -17.09 5.99 4.14
N PHE A 52 -15.80 5.91 3.81
CA PHE A 52 -15.31 5.21 2.63
C PHE A 52 -15.72 3.73 2.62
N GLN A 53 -15.49 3.02 3.74
CA GLN A 53 -15.86 1.61 3.86
C GLN A 53 -17.37 1.40 3.73
N SER A 54 -18.17 2.28 4.36
CA SER A 54 -19.64 2.23 4.29
C SER A 54 -20.17 2.54 2.89
N GLU A 55 -19.63 3.56 2.21
CA GLU A 55 -20.08 4.01 0.89
C GLU A 55 -19.81 2.98 -0.19
N HIS A 56 -18.65 2.34 -0.13
CA HIS A 56 -18.23 1.37 -1.15
C HIS A 56 -18.53 -0.08 -0.77
N ASN A 57 -19.05 -0.32 0.44
CA ASN A 57 -19.23 -1.66 1.02
C ASN A 57 -17.92 -2.47 1.01
N TRP A 58 -16.82 -1.82 1.39
CA TRP A 58 -15.49 -2.42 1.45
C TRP A 58 -15.09 -2.69 2.89
N ILE A 59 -14.39 -3.81 3.11
CA ILE A 59 -13.78 -4.14 4.39
C ILE A 59 -12.27 -4.09 4.20
N LEU A 60 -11.64 -3.05 4.73
CA LEU A 60 -10.19 -2.89 4.66
C LEU A 60 -9.53 -3.67 5.82
N PRO A 61 -8.41 -4.37 5.59
CA PRO A 61 -7.63 -4.96 6.66
C PRO A 61 -7.15 -3.93 7.67
N LYS A 62 -7.14 -4.29 8.96
CA LYS A 62 -6.89 -3.33 10.05
C LYS A 62 -5.47 -2.75 10.04
N ASP A 63 -4.47 -3.53 9.63
CA ASP A 63 -3.11 -3.03 9.42
C ASP A 63 -3.05 -1.97 8.28
N TYR A 64 -3.73 -2.20 7.16
CA TYR A 64 -3.81 -1.24 6.06
C TYR A 64 -4.56 0.03 6.47
N GLN A 65 -5.61 -0.11 7.29
CA GLN A 65 -6.27 1.04 7.91
C GLN A 65 -5.31 1.85 8.77
N VAL A 66 -4.44 1.22 9.57
CA VAL A 66 -3.41 1.93 10.34
C VAL A 66 -2.47 2.71 9.41
N PHE A 67 -2.07 2.15 8.27
CA PHE A 67 -1.29 2.89 7.29
C PHE A 67 -2.03 4.15 6.80
N LEU A 68 -3.28 4.03 6.38
CA LEU A 68 -4.07 5.17 5.87
C LEU A 68 -4.26 6.27 6.93
N LEU A 69 -4.42 5.88 8.19
CA LEU A 69 -4.51 6.80 9.33
C LEU A 69 -3.16 7.47 9.67
N GLU A 70 -2.02 6.88 9.30
CA GLU A 70 -0.70 7.50 9.43
C GLU A 70 -0.35 8.36 8.19
N HIS A 71 -0.74 7.89 7.00
CA HIS A 71 -0.61 8.56 5.69
C HIS A 71 -1.63 7.99 4.70
N ASN A 72 -2.53 8.83 4.20
CA ASN A 72 -3.53 8.46 3.20
C ASN A 72 -2.89 8.38 1.80
N GLY A 73 -2.03 7.39 1.60
CA GLY A 73 -1.22 7.23 0.40
C GLY A 73 0.19 7.83 0.53
N ALA A 74 1.09 7.34 -0.31
CA ALA A 74 2.48 7.73 -0.34
C ALA A 74 3.15 7.30 -1.65
N ARG A 75 4.15 8.04 -2.11
CA ARG A 75 5.06 7.61 -3.17
C ARG A 75 6.42 7.30 -2.56
N ILE A 76 6.87 6.06 -2.65
CA ILE A 76 8.09 5.55 -2.02
C ILE A 76 9.11 5.24 -3.12
N PHE A 77 10.28 5.87 -3.01
CA PHE A 77 11.41 5.69 -3.95
C PHE A 77 11.04 5.88 -5.42
N GLU A 78 10.04 6.73 -5.69
CA GLU A 78 9.52 7.08 -7.02
C GLU A 78 8.84 5.94 -7.81
N ASP A 79 9.07 4.68 -7.45
CA ASP A 79 8.57 3.50 -8.16
C ASP A 79 7.34 2.86 -7.52
N LEU A 80 7.12 3.06 -6.21
CA LEU A 80 5.99 2.49 -5.47
C LEU A 80 5.00 3.59 -5.09
N ASP A 81 3.84 3.58 -5.73
CA ASP A 81 2.72 4.46 -5.41
C ASP A 81 1.70 3.69 -4.56
N LEU A 82 1.66 3.96 -3.25
CA LEU A 82 0.64 3.48 -2.32
C LEU A 82 -0.58 4.40 -2.39
N TYR A 83 -1.73 3.85 -2.71
CA TYR A 83 -2.93 4.62 -3.02
C TYR A 83 -3.61 5.18 -1.77
N SER A 84 -4.00 6.45 -1.85
CA SER A 84 -4.99 7.08 -0.99
C SER A 84 -6.38 6.48 -1.19
N LEU A 85 -7.30 6.73 -0.25
CA LEU A 85 -8.70 6.36 -0.37
C LEU A 85 -9.34 6.81 -1.70
N GLU A 86 -9.01 8.01 -2.18
CA GLU A 86 -9.52 8.52 -3.46
C GLU A 86 -8.92 7.73 -4.65
N GLU A 87 -7.62 7.47 -4.61
CA GLU A 87 -6.91 6.72 -5.64
C GLU A 87 -7.37 5.25 -5.73
N LEU A 88 -7.81 4.64 -4.62
CA LEU A 88 -8.43 3.31 -4.62
C LEU A 88 -9.66 3.25 -5.54
N ILE A 89 -10.39 4.36 -5.67
CA ILE A 89 -11.57 4.47 -6.54
C ILE A 89 -11.16 4.86 -7.95
N THR A 90 -10.29 5.87 -8.09
CA THR A 90 -9.80 6.34 -9.39
C THR A 90 -9.12 5.21 -10.17
N PHE A 91 -8.36 4.36 -9.49
CA PHE A 91 -7.63 3.23 -10.08
C PHE A 91 -8.28 1.88 -9.82
N LYS A 92 -9.58 1.87 -9.48
CA LYS A 92 -10.33 0.64 -9.28
C LYS A 92 -10.32 -0.22 -10.56
N ASP A 93 -9.76 -1.41 -10.45
CA ASP A 93 -9.83 -2.41 -11.54
C ASP A 93 -11.14 -3.20 -11.45
N THR A 94 -11.98 -3.04 -12.46
CA THR A 94 -13.27 -3.72 -12.58
C THR A 94 -13.15 -5.20 -12.96
N ASN A 95 -11.96 -5.67 -13.35
CA ASN A 95 -11.70 -7.08 -13.62
C ASN A 95 -11.30 -7.85 -12.36
N LEU A 96 -11.00 -7.17 -11.25
CA LEU A 96 -10.74 -7.84 -9.98
C LEU A 96 -12.03 -8.49 -9.45
N PRO A 97 -11.93 -9.69 -8.84
CA PRO A 97 -13.06 -10.28 -8.15
C PRO A 97 -13.62 -9.36 -7.07
N GLU A 98 -14.93 -9.48 -6.80
CA GLU A 98 -15.54 -8.76 -5.69
C GLU A 98 -14.80 -9.04 -4.37
N GLY A 99 -14.55 -7.97 -3.60
CA GLY A 99 -13.74 -8.02 -2.39
C GLY A 99 -12.23 -7.94 -2.62
N CYS A 100 -11.76 -7.88 -3.86
CA CYS A 100 -10.36 -7.59 -4.20
C CYS A 100 -10.21 -6.14 -4.67
N PHE A 101 -9.15 -5.47 -4.22
CA PHE A 101 -8.88 -4.09 -4.62
C PHE A 101 -7.39 -3.80 -4.69
N CYS A 102 -7.01 -3.04 -5.72
CA CYS A 102 -5.65 -2.57 -5.92
C CYS A 102 -5.35 -1.46 -4.89
N ILE A 103 -4.22 -1.58 -4.19
CA ILE A 103 -3.78 -0.63 -3.18
C ILE A 103 -2.46 0.06 -3.53
N ALA A 104 -1.77 -0.40 -4.57
CA ALA A 104 -0.55 0.21 -5.02
C ALA A 104 -0.21 -0.16 -6.46
N SER A 105 0.54 0.71 -7.12
CA SER A 105 1.33 0.35 -8.30
C SER A 105 2.81 0.34 -7.96
N PHE A 106 3.51 -0.67 -8.48
CA PHE A 106 4.96 -0.76 -8.43
C PHE A 106 5.48 -1.09 -9.82
N LEU A 107 6.09 -0.12 -10.50
CA LEU A 107 6.45 -0.23 -11.91
C LEU A 107 5.24 -0.73 -12.74
N ASP A 108 5.39 -1.82 -13.48
CA ASP A 108 4.33 -2.44 -14.30
C ASP A 108 3.48 -3.46 -13.53
N SER A 109 3.58 -3.48 -12.19
CA SER A 109 2.86 -4.39 -11.31
C SER A 109 1.90 -3.65 -10.38
N ARG A 110 0.92 -4.38 -9.88
CA ARG A 110 -0.11 -3.90 -8.96
C ARG A 110 -0.08 -4.73 -7.69
N ILE A 111 -0.24 -4.08 -6.55
CA ILE A 111 -0.42 -4.75 -5.27
C ILE A 111 -1.89 -4.77 -4.94
N VAL A 112 -2.43 -5.96 -4.68
CA VAL A 112 -3.86 -6.20 -4.50
C VAL A 112 -4.10 -6.81 -3.12
N ILE A 113 -5.12 -6.30 -2.42
CA ILE A 113 -5.67 -6.94 -1.22
C ILE A 113 -6.82 -7.85 -1.65
N ASP A 114 -6.82 -9.10 -1.18
CA ASP A 114 -8.02 -9.95 -1.15
C ASP A 114 -8.69 -9.89 0.23
N SER A 115 -9.66 -9.00 0.39
CA SER A 115 -10.35 -8.81 1.68
C SER A 115 -11.16 -10.04 2.12
N ARG A 116 -11.46 -10.96 1.21
CA ARG A 116 -12.20 -12.20 1.54
C ARG A 116 -11.33 -13.15 2.35
N LEU A 117 -10.01 -13.14 2.12
CA LEU A 117 -9.05 -13.90 2.92
C LEU A 117 -8.90 -13.28 4.31
N TYR A 118 -8.76 -11.95 4.38
CA TYR A 118 -8.74 -11.23 5.66
C TYR A 118 -9.98 -11.51 6.51
N GLN A 119 -11.18 -11.46 5.92
CA GLN A 119 -12.44 -11.76 6.61
C GLN A 119 -12.54 -13.21 7.11
N LYS A 120 -11.79 -14.14 6.51
CA LYS A 120 -11.65 -15.54 6.97
C LYS A 120 -10.56 -15.72 8.03
N GLY A 121 -9.88 -14.65 8.43
CA GLY A 121 -8.76 -14.67 9.38
C GLY A 121 -7.43 -15.15 8.78
N ILE A 122 -7.34 -15.26 7.45
CA ILE A 122 -6.09 -15.58 6.75
C ILE A 122 -5.28 -14.30 6.63
N LYS A 123 -4.02 -14.33 7.08
CA LYS A 123 -3.14 -13.15 7.12
C LYS A 123 -2.51 -12.85 5.76
N ASP A 124 -2.28 -13.87 4.95
CA ASP A 124 -1.53 -13.76 3.70
C ASP A 124 -2.45 -13.32 2.54
N TYR A 125 -2.99 -12.10 2.65
CA TYR A 125 -3.99 -11.56 1.72
C TYR A 125 -3.42 -10.59 0.67
N LEU A 126 -2.12 -10.32 0.68
CA LEU A 126 -1.49 -9.51 -0.36
C LEU A 126 -1.07 -10.34 -1.56
N PHE A 127 -1.35 -9.79 -2.74
CA PHE A 127 -0.97 -10.36 -4.01
C PHE A 127 -0.25 -9.31 -4.86
N CYS A 128 0.70 -9.77 -5.66
CA CYS A 128 1.28 -9.02 -6.76
C CYS A 128 0.64 -9.49 -8.07
N LEU A 129 0.17 -8.55 -8.87
CA LEU A 129 -0.49 -8.79 -10.13
C LEU A 129 0.15 -7.95 -11.23
N ASP A 130 0.64 -8.62 -12.27
CA ASP A 130 1.13 -7.95 -13.47
C ASP A 130 0.01 -7.08 -14.11
N SER A 131 0.36 -5.91 -14.62
CA SER A 131 -0.58 -4.96 -15.22
C SER A 131 -1.42 -5.54 -16.36
N ILE A 132 -0.91 -6.53 -17.11
CA ILE A 132 -1.63 -7.14 -18.24
C ILE A 132 -2.29 -8.48 -17.90
N ALA A 133 -2.10 -8.99 -16.68
CA ALA A 133 -2.62 -10.29 -16.28
C ALA A 133 -3.97 -10.20 -15.56
N GLY A 134 -4.80 -11.24 -15.73
CA GLY A 134 -5.97 -11.47 -14.89
C GLY A 134 -5.59 -11.95 -13.49
N PHE A 135 -6.48 -11.72 -12.51
CA PHE A 135 -6.24 -12.03 -11.10
C PHE A 135 -5.96 -13.52 -10.82
N GLU A 136 -6.37 -14.43 -11.70
CA GLU A 136 -6.04 -15.86 -11.63
C GLU A 136 -4.53 -16.15 -11.71
N ASN A 137 -3.75 -15.20 -12.24
CA ASN A 137 -2.29 -15.28 -12.32
C ASN A 137 -1.59 -14.45 -11.22
N ALA A 138 -2.36 -13.88 -10.27
CA ALA A 138 -1.80 -13.10 -9.17
C ALA A 138 -0.92 -13.99 -8.28
N ILE A 139 0.25 -13.49 -7.90
CA ILE A 139 1.20 -14.17 -7.04
C ILE A 139 0.91 -13.76 -5.60
N ASN A 140 0.56 -14.71 -4.73
CA ASN A 140 0.45 -14.44 -3.30
C ASN A 140 1.84 -14.08 -2.75
N LEU A 141 1.94 -12.95 -2.07
CA LEU A 141 3.20 -12.46 -1.49
C LEU A 141 3.55 -13.15 -0.17
N ASN A 142 2.66 -14.02 0.33
CA ASN A 142 2.68 -14.66 1.64
C ASN A 142 2.82 -13.63 2.76
N ALA A 143 2.07 -12.54 2.61
CA ALA A 143 2.24 -11.31 3.38
C ALA A 143 0.90 -10.65 3.68
N ASN A 144 0.88 -9.91 4.78
CA ASN A 144 -0.12 -8.89 5.06
C ASN A 144 0.48 -7.50 4.79
N PHE A 145 -0.16 -6.42 5.23
CA PHE A 145 0.41 -5.09 4.96
C PHE A 145 1.62 -4.75 5.86
N GLU A 146 1.78 -5.43 7.00
CA GLU A 146 2.87 -5.17 7.94
C GLU A 146 4.03 -6.20 7.91
N LEU A 147 3.80 -7.43 7.42
CA LEU A 147 4.70 -8.60 7.47
C LEU A 147 4.83 -9.30 6.12
#